data_AF-A0A850DCR1-F1
#
_entry.id   AF-A0A850DCR1-F1
#
_cell.length_a   1.000
_cell.length_b   1.000
_cell.length_c   1.000
_cell.angle_alpha   90.00
_cell.angle_beta   90.00
_cell.angle_gamma   90.00
#
_symmetry.space_group_name_H-M   'P 1'
#
loop_
_entity.id
_entity.type
_entity.pdbx_description
1 polymer ?
#
loop_
_entity_poly.entity_id
_entity_poly.type
_entity_poly.pdbx_seq_one_letter_code
_entity_poly.pdbx_strand_id
1 'polypeptide(L)'
;MYGYRSRTGYHSGRYTAARLVSGVGAVVAVIEVFYILLILLKANQDNGVFRFVKQLAEPLALFFPGLFTFDHPNTTLVVNYGLAAVFWLVVTGLVARLLA
;
A
#
# COMPACT_ATOMS: atom_id res chain seq x y z
N MET A 1 -17.84 50.54 -8.32
CA MET A 1 -16.88 50.28 -7.23
C MET A 1 -17.41 49.14 -6.36
N TYR A 2 -16.52 48.21 -5.96
CA TYR A 2 -16.70 47.06 -5.06
C TYR A 2 -17.59 45.92 -5.60
N GLY A 3 -17.14 44.67 -5.70
CA GLY A 3 -15.87 44.03 -5.37
C GLY A 3 -16.11 42.52 -5.43
N TYR A 4 -15.29 41.80 -6.19
CA TYR A 4 -15.28 40.34 -6.23
C TYR A 4 -15.04 39.82 -4.81
N ARG A 5 -16.09 39.35 -4.13
CA ARG A 5 -15.93 38.57 -2.91
C ARG A 5 -15.53 37.16 -3.30
N SER A 6 -14.24 36.99 -3.53
CA SER A 6 -13.57 35.70 -3.44
C SER A 6 -13.85 35.11 -2.06
N ARG A 7 -14.88 34.26 -1.98
CA ARG A 7 -15.05 33.37 -0.85
C ARG A 7 -14.00 32.29 -1.01
N THR A 8 -12.81 32.56 -0.50
CA THR A 8 -11.81 31.55 -0.17
C THR A 8 -12.39 30.76 1.00
N GLY A 9 -13.29 29.83 0.67
CA GLY A 9 -13.84 28.87 1.60
C GLY A 9 -12.75 27.88 1.95
N TYR A 10 -12.39 27.85 3.24
CA TYR A 10 -11.46 26.92 3.86
C TYR A 10 -11.93 25.47 3.66
N HIS A 11 -11.59 24.89 2.51
CA HIS A 11 -11.72 23.48 2.18
C HIS A 11 -10.32 22.85 2.06
N SER A 12 -9.45 23.00 3.08
CA SER A 12 -8.05 22.54 2.95
C SER A 12 -7.51 21.67 4.09
N GLY A 13 -8.21 21.57 5.24
CA GLY A 13 -7.75 20.73 6.36
C GLY A 13 -8.05 19.23 6.17
N ARG A 14 -9.32 18.89 5.90
CA ARG A 14 -9.77 17.50 5.72
C ARG A 14 -9.21 16.83 4.46
N TYR A 15 -9.12 17.59 3.37
CA TYR A 15 -8.62 17.12 2.08
C TYR A 15 -7.12 16.79 2.12
N THR A 16 -6.33 17.49 2.95
CA THR A 16 -4.89 17.25 3.07
C THR A 16 -4.59 15.98 3.87
N ALA A 17 -5.24 15.79 5.02
CA ALA A 17 -5.09 14.57 5.82
C ALA A 17 -5.56 13.32 5.04
N ALA A 18 -6.66 13.43 4.29
CA ALA A 18 -7.18 12.38 3.44
C ALA A 18 -6.21 11.94 2.35
N ARG A 19 -5.56 12.91 1.70
CA ARG A 19 -4.59 12.64 0.63
C ARG A 19 -3.33 11.98 1.16
N LEU A 20 -2.91 12.33 2.37
CA LEU A 20 -1.75 11.73 3.02
C LEU A 20 -2.03 10.27 3.38
N VAL A 21 -3.17 9.96 4.01
CA VAL A 21 -3.50 8.59 4.41
C VAL A 21 -3.70 7.68 3.19
N SER A 22 -4.42 8.15 2.17
CA SER A 22 -4.58 7.41 0.92
C SER A 22 -3.25 7.21 0.18
N GLY A 23 -2.38 8.21 0.18
CA GLY A 23 -1.03 8.10 -0.38
C GLY A 23 -0.18 7.05 0.31
N VAL A 24 -0.18 7.02 1.65
CA VAL A 24 0.64 6.07 2.43
C VAL A 24 0.25 4.62 2.12
N GLY A 25 -1.03 4.26 2.22
CA GLY A 25 -1.40 2.86 1.99
C GLY A 25 -1.30 2.45 0.51
N ALA A 26 -1.39 3.39 -0.44
CA ALA A 26 -1.08 3.11 -1.84
C ALA A 26 0.40 2.76 -2.03
N VAL A 27 1.31 3.49 -1.37
CA VAL A 27 2.74 3.16 -1.35
C VAL A 27 2.98 1.79 -0.73
N VAL A 28 2.32 1.48 0.38
CA VAL A 28 2.41 0.16 1.02
C VAL A 28 1.99 -0.96 0.06
N ALA A 29 0.84 -0.83 -0.60
CA ALA A 29 0.38 -1.81 -1.58
C ALA A 29 1.38 -2.01 -2.72
N VAL A 30 1.99 -0.92 -3.21
CA VAL A 30 3.03 -1.00 -4.25
C VAL A 30 4.27 -1.74 -3.76
N ILE A 31 4.72 -1.53 -2.52
CA ILE A 31 5.86 -2.24 -1.93
C ILE A 31 5.58 -3.75 -1.89
N GLU A 32 4.39 -4.16 -1.45
CA GLU A 32 4.02 -5.56 -1.38
C GLU A 32 3.95 -6.23 -2.75
N VAL A 33 3.32 -5.57 -3.74
CA VAL A 33 3.30 -6.05 -5.13
C VAL A 33 4.72 -6.18 -5.68
N PHE A 34 5.59 -5.20 -5.43
CA PHE A 34 6.97 -5.24 -5.88
C PHE A 34 7.76 -6.39 -5.24
N TYR A 35 7.55 -6.64 -3.94
CA TYR A 35 8.16 -7.79 -3.25
C TYR A 35 7.73 -9.14 -3.88
N ILE A 36 6.44 -9.30 -4.18
CA ILE A 36 5.92 -10.48 -4.87
C ILE A 36 6.58 -10.66 -6.23
N LEU A 37 6.70 -9.58 -7.02
CA LEU A 37 7.37 -9.62 -8.32
C LEU A 37 8.83 -10.05 -8.20
N LEU A 38 9.58 -9.55 -7.20
CA LEU A 38 10.96 -9.97 -6.98
C LEU A 38 11.06 -11.48 -6.71
N ILE A 39 10.13 -12.05 -5.94
CA ILE A 39 10.09 -13.50 -5.69
C ILE A 39 9.74 -14.27 -6.97
N LEU A 40 8.70 -13.85 -7.69
CA LEU A 40 8.23 -14.52 -8.90
C LEU A 40 9.28 -14.50 -10.02
N LEU A 41 9.98 -13.38 -10.17
CA LEU A 41 11.09 -13.20 -11.10
C LEU A 41 12.39 -13.87 -10.64
N LYS A 42 12.37 -14.57 -9.49
CA LYS A 42 13.53 -15.24 -8.88
C LYS A 42 14.72 -14.28 -8.71
N ALA A 43 14.45 -13.07 -8.25
CA ALA A 43 15.48 -12.08 -7.95
C ALA A 43 16.48 -12.66 -6.94
N ASN A 44 17.76 -12.29 -7.11
CA ASN A 44 18.82 -12.73 -6.21
C ASN A 44 18.55 -12.24 -4.77
N GLN A 45 18.33 -13.18 -3.85
CA GLN A 45 18.01 -12.89 -2.45
C GLN A 45 19.18 -12.28 -1.67
N ASP A 46 20.41 -12.44 -2.17
CA ASP A 46 21.59 -11.79 -1.61
C ASP A 46 21.72 -10.33 -2.05
N ASN A 47 20.89 -9.87 -2.99
CA ASN A 47 20.91 -8.48 -3.41
C ASN A 47 20.42 -7.55 -2.28
N GLY A 48 21.12 -6.42 -2.06
CA GLY A 48 20.73 -5.44 -1.06
C GLY A 48 19.32 -4.86 -1.26
N VAL A 49 18.89 -4.68 -2.52
CA VAL A 49 17.54 -4.21 -2.87
C VAL A 49 16.49 -5.24 -2.47
N PHE A 50 16.73 -6.54 -2.74
CA PHE A 50 15.80 -7.59 -2.34
C PHE A 50 15.61 -7.59 -0.81
N ARG A 51 16.72 -7.57 -0.06
CA ARG A 51 16.68 -7.56 1.40
C ARG A 51 15.98 -6.31 1.94
N PHE A 52 16.26 -5.15 1.35
CA PHE A 52 15.59 -3.89 1.72
C PHE A 52 14.08 -3.95 1.51
N VAL A 53 13.64 -4.38 0.33
CA VAL A 53 12.20 -4.50 0.02
C VAL A 53 11.54 -5.53 0.93
N LYS A 54 12.19 -6.67 1.20
CA LYS A 54 11.71 -7.69 2.13
C LYS A 54 11.50 -7.12 3.54
N GLN A 55 12.47 -6.36 4.04
CA GLN A 55 12.40 -5.72 5.37
C GLN A 55 11.26 -4.70 5.48
N LEU A 56 10.86 -4.07 4.37
CA LEU A 56 9.68 -3.22 4.33
C LEU A 56 8.39 -4.06 4.23
N ALA A 57 8.36 -5.07 3.37
CA ALA A 57 7.16 -5.85 3.09
C ALA A 57 6.70 -6.73 4.27
N GLU A 58 7.62 -7.36 5.00
CA GLU A 58 7.29 -8.23 6.14
C GLU A 58 6.41 -7.54 7.21
N PRO A 59 6.76 -6.37 7.75
CA PRO A 59 5.91 -5.69 8.73
C PRO A 59 4.65 -5.09 8.11
N LEU A 60 4.69 -4.68 6.84
CA LEU A 60 3.55 -4.07 6.14
C LEU A 60 2.44 -5.06 5.80
N ALA A 61 2.81 -6.34 5.63
CA ALA A 61 1.87 -7.43 5.44
C ALA A 61 1.11 -7.80 6.72
N LEU A 62 1.42 -7.16 7.86
CA LEU A 62 0.72 -7.29 9.13
C LEU A 62 0.60 -8.75 9.60
N PHE A 63 -0.61 -9.31 9.55
CA PHE A 63 -0.93 -10.67 9.99
C PHE A 63 -1.20 -11.62 8.82
N PHE A 64 -1.09 -11.16 7.57
CA PHE A 64 -1.34 -11.97 6.38
C PHE A 64 -0.26 -13.03 6.10
N PRO A 65 1.05 -12.80 6.34
CA PRO A 65 2.07 -13.82 6.12
C PRO A 65 1.78 -15.08 6.95
N GLY A 66 1.66 -16.22 6.27
CA GLY A 66 1.43 -17.52 6.93
C GLY A 66 -0.04 -17.86 7.21
N LEU A 67 -1.01 -17.04 6.82
CA LEU A 67 -2.44 -17.39 6.94
C LEU A 67 -2.82 -18.58 6.07
N PHE A 68 -2.34 -18.58 4.83
CA PHE A 68 -2.54 -19.68 3.90
C PHE A 68 -1.22 -20.41 3.70
N THR A 69 -1.29 -21.75 3.66
CA THR A 69 -0.14 -22.61 3.34
C THR A 69 -0.54 -23.53 2.19
N PHE A 70 0.22 -23.49 1.11
CA PHE A 70 0.07 -24.35 -0.06
C PHE A 70 1.35 -25.18 -0.28
N ASP A 71 1.23 -26.25 -1.07
CA ASP A 71 2.35 -27.15 -1.38
C ASP A 71 3.53 -26.44 -2.07
N HIS A 72 3.25 -25.37 -2.82
CA HIS A 72 4.27 -24.58 -3.50
C HIS A 72 4.58 -23.30 -2.70
N PRO A 73 5.83 -23.08 -2.28
CA PRO A 73 6.20 -21.94 -1.44
C PRO A 73 5.98 -20.58 -2.12
N ASN A 74 6.16 -20.52 -3.45
CA ASN A 74 5.91 -19.29 -4.21
C ASN A 74 4.42 -18.93 -4.20
N THR A 75 3.53 -19.91 -4.35
CA THR A 75 2.07 -19.69 -4.31
C THR A 75 1.64 -19.19 -2.94
N THR A 76 2.17 -19.79 -1.88
CA THR A 76 1.98 -19.34 -0.49
C THR A 76 2.38 -17.87 -0.30
N LEU A 77 3.53 -17.46 -0.82
CA LEU A 77 3.98 -16.07 -0.75
C LEU A 77 3.08 -15.14 -1.54
N VAL A 78 2.78 -15.47 -2.80
CA VAL A 78 1.96 -14.64 -3.69
C VAL A 78 0.57 -14.41 -3.10
N VAL A 79 -0.06 -15.46 -2.56
CA VAL A 79 -1.41 -15.35 -2.01
C VAL A 79 -1.42 -14.52 -0.73
N ASN A 80 -0.52 -14.79 0.23
CA ASN A 80 -0.51 -14.06 1.50
C ASN A 80 -0.15 -12.59 1.32
N TYR A 81 0.94 -12.29 0.59
CA TYR A 81 1.34 -10.91 0.34
C TYR A 81 0.43 -10.19 -0.67
N GLY A 82 -0.14 -10.92 -1.63
CA GLY A 82 -1.10 -10.36 -2.59
C GLY A 82 -2.41 -9.96 -1.92
N LEU A 83 -2.88 -10.74 -0.96
CA LEU A 83 -4.06 -10.40 -0.16
C LEU A 83 -3.80 -9.16 0.71
N ALA A 84 -2.61 -9.03 1.30
CA ALA A 84 -2.20 -7.83 2.02
C ALA A 84 -2.25 -6.59 1.11
N ALA A 85 -1.77 -6.72 -0.14
CA ALA A 85 -1.77 -5.60 -1.08
C ALA A 85 -3.19 -5.16 -1.43
N VAL A 86 -4.08 -6.12 -1.68
CA VAL A 86 -5.51 -5.85 -1.92
C VAL A 86 -6.15 -5.21 -0.70
N PHE A 87 -5.85 -5.68 0.50
CA PHE A 87 -6.34 -5.09 1.75
C PHE A 87 -5.96 -3.61 1.86
N TRP A 88 -4.70 -3.26 1.61
CA TRP A 88 -4.24 -1.86 1.64
C TRP A 88 -4.90 -1.00 0.57
N LEU A 89 -5.11 -1.51 -0.65
CA LEU A 89 -5.85 -0.79 -1.70
C LEU A 89 -7.32 -0.55 -1.32
N VAL A 90 -7.97 -1.53 -0.69
CA VAL A 90 -9.36 -1.40 -0.23
C VAL A 90 -9.46 -0.39 0.92
N VAL A 91 -8.60 -0.51 1.93
CA VAL A 91 -8.57 0.40 3.09
C VAL A 91 -8.31 1.83 2.63
N THR A 92 -7.32 2.05 1.79
CA THR A 92 -7.02 3.40 1.28
C THR A 92 -8.11 3.95 0.38
N GLY A 93 -8.70 3.13 -0.49
CA GLY A 93 -9.83 3.51 -1.34
C GLY A 93 -11.07 3.89 -0.52
N LEU A 94 -11.37 3.13 0.53
CA LEU A 94 -12.47 3.43 1.46
C LEU A 94 -12.21 4.72 2.24
N VAL A 95 -11.01 4.89 2.79
CA VAL A 95 -10.62 6.11 3.52
C VAL A 95 -10.67 7.33 2.59
N ALA A 96 -10.18 7.20 1.35
CA ALA A 96 -10.24 8.27 0.36
C ALA A 96 -11.69 8.68 0.05
N ARG A 97 -12.60 7.71 -0.10
CA ARG A 97 -14.03 7.97 -0.35
C ARG A 97 -14.75 8.56 0.85
N LEU A 98 -14.42 8.13 2.07
CA LEU A 98 -15.02 8.65 3.31
C LEU A 98 -14.61 10.09 3.61
N LEU A 99 -13.49 10.54 3.04
CA LEU A 99 -12.93 11.87 3.27
C LEU A 99 -13.13 12.82 2.06
N ALA A 100 -13.71 12.33 0.97
CA ALA A 100 -14.12 13.13 -0.20
C ALA A 100 -15.46 13.81 0.05
#